data_AF-A0A3N5NQP5-F1
#
_entry.id   AF-A0A3N5NQP5-F1
#
_cell.length_a   1.000
_cell.length_b   1.000
_cell.length_c   1.000
_cell.angle_alpha   90.00
_cell.angle_beta   90.00
_cell.angle_gamma   90.00
#
_symmetry.space_group_name_H-M   'P 1'
#
loop_
_entity.id
_entity.type
_entity.pdbx_description
1 polymer ?
#
loop_
_entity_poly.entity_id
_entity_poly.type
_entity_poly.pdbx_seq_one_letter_code
_entity_poly.pdbx_strand_id
1 'polypeptide(L)'
;EITDGDSLDYRGNLFYDLAKVSAIRLAYAMAEELRPHGIAAVAVTPGFLRSEAMLDHFGVTEDNWQEGAQKDPHFIASETPFYVGRAVAALAADPNILEKSGKALSTWGLSEEYGFTDMDGRQPHWGRYYAQFSGQ
;
A
#
# COMPACT_ATOMS: atom_id res chain seq x y z
N GLU A 1 -1.28 7.78 -7.19
CA GLU A 1 -1.84 8.24 -5.90
C GLU A 1 -1.63 7.19 -4.83
N ILE A 2 -1.42 7.58 -3.56
CA ILE A 2 -1.38 6.62 -2.44
C ILE A 2 -2.78 6.48 -1.85
N THR A 3 -3.29 5.25 -1.71
CA THR A 3 -4.66 4.95 -1.23
C THR A 3 -4.69 3.79 -0.23
N ASP A 4 -5.88 3.37 0.18
CA ASP A 4 -6.14 2.24 1.09
C ASP A 4 -6.96 1.13 0.41
N GLY A 5 -6.32 -0.03 0.23
CA GLY A 5 -6.83 -1.21 -0.47
C GLY A 5 -6.55 -1.21 -1.98
N ASP A 6 -6.45 -2.40 -2.56
CA ASP A 6 -6.25 -2.66 -3.99
C ASP A 6 -7.49 -3.29 -4.67
N SER A 7 -8.61 -3.38 -3.95
CA SER A 7 -9.89 -3.92 -4.44
C SER A 7 -11.05 -2.92 -4.36
N LEU A 8 -12.19 -3.33 -4.95
CA LEU A 8 -13.48 -2.62 -4.91
C LEU A 8 -14.41 -3.12 -3.79
N ASP A 9 -13.88 -3.84 -2.81
CA ASP A 9 -14.68 -4.34 -1.69
C ASP A 9 -15.21 -3.19 -0.83
N TYR A 10 -16.41 -3.37 -0.27
CA TYR A 10 -17.04 -2.37 0.58
C TYR A 10 -16.25 -2.20 1.88
N ARG A 11 -15.74 -0.98 2.14
CA ARG A 11 -14.89 -0.67 3.31
C ARG A 11 -15.66 -0.40 4.60
N GLY A 12 -16.86 -0.98 4.76
CA GLY A 12 -17.66 -0.90 6.00
C GLY A 12 -18.36 0.45 6.26
N ASN A 13 -17.92 1.53 5.62
CA ASN A 13 -18.53 2.85 5.74
C ASN A 13 -18.62 3.54 4.37
N LEU A 14 -19.81 4.03 4.01
CA LEU A 14 -20.08 4.64 2.70
C LEU A 14 -19.15 5.82 2.34
N PHE A 15 -18.94 6.77 3.26
CA PHE A 15 -18.13 7.95 2.96
C PHE A 15 -16.64 7.60 2.88
N TYR A 16 -16.19 6.72 3.76
CA TYR A 16 -14.82 6.20 3.72
C TYR A 16 -14.56 5.43 2.42
N ASP A 17 -15.50 4.55 2.06
CA ASP A 17 -15.44 3.76 0.84
C ASP A 17 -15.40 4.65 -0.41
N LEU A 18 -16.33 5.62 -0.50
CA LEU A 18 -16.35 6.58 -1.60
C LEU A 18 -15.03 7.35 -1.72
N ALA A 19 -14.49 7.84 -0.60
CA ALA A 19 -13.23 8.57 -0.60
C ALA A 19 -12.06 7.71 -1.10
N LYS A 20 -11.93 6.47 -0.61
CA LYS A 20 -10.81 5.60 -0.97
C LYS A 20 -10.93 5.01 -2.37
N VAL A 21 -12.13 4.62 -2.79
CA VAL A 21 -12.35 4.06 -4.13
C VAL A 21 -12.20 5.13 -5.21
N SER A 22 -12.47 6.40 -4.90
CA SER A 22 -12.30 7.51 -5.86
C SER A 22 -10.85 7.64 -6.32
N ALA A 23 -9.86 7.47 -5.43
CA ALA A 23 -8.44 7.47 -5.79
C ALA A 23 -8.09 6.37 -6.81
N ILE A 24 -8.61 5.16 -6.62
CA ILE A 24 -8.44 4.04 -7.56
C ILE A 24 -9.08 4.39 -8.91
N ARG A 25 -10.28 4.96 -8.89
CA ARG A 25 -10.99 5.37 -10.11
C ARG A 25 -10.30 6.51 -10.85
N LEU A 26 -9.67 7.44 -10.13
CA LEU A 26 -8.86 8.50 -10.73
C LEU A 26 -7.66 7.91 -11.46
N ALA A 27 -6.91 6.98 -10.85
CA ALA A 27 -5.81 6.31 -11.53
C ALA A 27 -6.26 5.62 -12.83
N TYR A 28 -7.40 4.93 -12.80
CA TYR A 28 -8.00 4.32 -13.98
C TYR A 28 -8.38 5.35 -15.07
N ALA A 29 -9.12 6.40 -14.70
CA ALA A 29 -9.59 7.40 -15.67
C ALA A 29 -8.42 8.18 -16.28
N MET A 30 -7.47 8.60 -15.45
CA MET A 30 -6.25 9.26 -15.91
C MET A 30 -5.43 8.36 -16.82
N ALA A 31 -5.35 7.05 -16.55
CA ALA A 31 -4.63 6.12 -17.43
C ALA A 31 -5.23 6.08 -18.84
N GLU A 32 -6.55 6.16 -18.98
CA GLU A 32 -7.21 6.23 -20.29
C GLU A 32 -6.90 7.55 -21.02
N GLU A 33 -7.03 8.69 -20.34
CA GLU A 33 -6.79 10.01 -20.94
C GLU A 33 -5.31 10.25 -21.27
N LEU A 34 -4.40 9.68 -20.46
CA LEU A 34 -2.96 9.91 -20.57
C LEU A 34 -2.24 8.86 -21.43
N ARG A 35 -2.91 7.76 -21.81
CA ARG A 35 -2.35 6.71 -22.66
C ARG A 35 -1.73 7.23 -23.96
N PRO A 36 -2.37 8.15 -24.72
CA PRO A 36 -1.79 8.69 -25.95
C PRO A 36 -0.50 9.50 -25.73
N HIS A 37 -0.24 9.92 -24.49
CA HIS A 37 0.94 10.69 -24.09
C HIS A 37 2.06 9.82 -23.50
N GLY A 38 1.86 8.50 -23.41
CA GLY A 38 2.85 7.58 -22.83
C GLY A 38 3.07 7.80 -21.33
N ILE A 39 2.08 8.36 -20.62
CA ILE A 39 2.16 8.60 -19.18
C ILE A 39 1.38 7.50 -18.45
N ALA A 40 2.02 6.85 -17.48
CA ALA A 40 1.37 5.88 -16.62
C ALA A 40 0.72 6.56 -15.41
N ALA A 41 -0.50 6.14 -15.05
CA ALA A 41 -1.20 6.56 -13.84
C ALA A 41 -1.59 5.32 -13.04
N VAL A 42 -1.17 5.25 -11.77
CA VAL A 42 -1.45 4.10 -10.89
C VAL A 42 -1.87 4.56 -9.50
N ALA A 43 -2.66 3.74 -8.83
CA ALA A 43 -2.91 3.84 -7.40
C ALA A 43 -2.01 2.83 -6.67
N VAL A 44 -1.38 3.24 -5.58
CA VAL A 44 -0.53 2.39 -4.75
C VAL A 44 -1.11 2.35 -3.35
N THR A 45 -1.21 1.17 -2.75
CA THR A 45 -1.68 1.02 -1.37
C THR A 45 -0.61 0.36 -0.50
N PRO A 46 -0.33 0.91 0.70
CA PRO A 46 0.45 0.22 1.69
C PRO A 46 -0.37 -0.89 2.37
N GLY A 47 0.31 -1.79 3.07
CA GLY A 47 -0.29 -2.62 4.10
C GLY A 47 -0.71 -1.82 5.33
N PHE A 48 -0.63 -2.43 6.51
CA PHE A 48 -0.74 -1.69 7.76
C PHE A 48 0.45 -0.72 7.88
N LEU A 49 0.21 0.57 7.59
CA LEU A 49 1.26 1.58 7.59
C LEU A 49 1.64 1.98 9.02
N ARG A 50 2.92 1.81 9.36
CA ARG A 50 3.58 2.32 10.55
C ARG A 50 4.20 3.68 10.27
N SER A 51 3.35 4.70 10.10
CA SER A 51 3.81 6.09 10.02
C SER A 51 4.17 6.63 11.41
N GLU A 52 4.81 7.79 11.44
CA GLU A 52 5.12 8.54 12.66
C GLU A 52 3.86 8.82 13.49
N ALA A 53 2.75 9.18 12.83
CA ALA A 53 1.47 9.37 13.50
C ALA A 53 0.92 8.08 14.13
N MET A 54 1.18 6.92 13.49
CA MET A 54 0.79 5.63 14.06
C MET A 54 1.72 5.22 15.20
N LEU A 55 3.02 5.47 15.11
CA LEU A 55 3.96 5.29 16.22
C LEU A 55 3.51 6.10 17.45
N ASP A 56 3.16 7.37 17.27
CA ASP A 56 2.61 8.23 18.33
C ASP A 56 1.29 7.67 18.90
N HIS A 57 0.37 7.24 18.03
CA HIS A 57 -0.89 6.62 18.45
C HIS A 57 -0.67 5.36 19.30
N PHE A 58 0.28 4.52 18.90
CA PHE A 58 0.67 3.31 19.61
C PHE A 58 1.59 3.60 20.80
N GLY A 59 2.10 4.82 20.98
CA GLY A 59 3.00 5.19 22.06
C GLY A 59 4.34 4.45 22.01
N VAL A 60 4.82 4.16 20.80
CA VAL A 60 6.07 3.45 20.51
C VAL A 60 6.93 4.28 19.56
N THR A 61 8.18 3.90 19.40
CA THR A 61 9.18 4.52 18.53
C THR A 61 9.57 3.55 17.41
N GLU A 62 10.38 4.01 16.46
CA GLU A 62 10.97 3.13 15.44
C GLU A 62 11.82 2.00 16.03
N ASP A 63 12.43 2.19 17.20
CA ASP A 63 13.30 1.19 17.82
C ASP A 63 12.54 0.06 18.53
N ASN A 64 11.33 0.35 19.05
CA ASN A 64 10.51 -0.59 19.83
C ASN A 64 9.11 -0.80 19.25
N TRP A 65 8.90 -0.53 17.97
CA TRP A 65 7.57 -0.52 17.35
C TRP A 65 6.79 -1.83 17.52
N GLN A 66 7.47 -2.98 17.63
CA GLN A 66 6.81 -4.27 17.83
C GLN A 66 6.00 -4.31 19.12
N GLU A 67 6.32 -3.50 20.12
CA GLU A 67 5.52 -3.36 21.35
C GLU A 67 4.10 -2.83 21.07
N GLY A 68 3.89 -2.13 19.94
CA GLY A 68 2.56 -1.72 19.49
C GLY A 68 1.63 -2.92 19.24
N ALA A 69 2.18 -4.11 18.98
CA ALA A 69 1.41 -5.35 18.85
C ALA A 69 0.68 -5.76 20.14
N GLN A 70 1.07 -5.22 21.29
CA GLN A 70 0.35 -5.41 22.55
C GLN A 70 -0.99 -4.67 22.57
N LYS A 71 -1.14 -3.60 21.77
CA LYS A 71 -2.39 -2.84 21.63
C LYS A 71 -3.22 -3.34 20.45
N ASP A 72 -2.58 -3.60 19.31
CA ASP A 72 -3.20 -4.21 18.13
C ASP A 72 -2.27 -5.30 17.59
N PRO A 73 -2.61 -6.60 17.75
CA PRO A 73 -1.78 -7.71 17.28
C PRO A 73 -1.38 -7.62 15.80
N HIS A 74 -2.19 -6.95 14.96
CA HIS A 74 -1.93 -6.81 13.54
C HIS A 74 -0.82 -5.81 13.21
N PHE A 75 -0.49 -4.93 14.15
CA PHE A 75 0.61 -3.97 13.98
C PHE A 75 1.97 -4.65 13.78
N ILE A 76 2.12 -5.93 14.20
CA ILE A 76 3.34 -6.71 13.97
C ILE A 76 3.64 -6.93 12.48
N ALA A 77 2.60 -6.90 11.64
CA ALA A 77 2.70 -7.04 10.19
C ALA A 77 2.81 -5.70 9.46
N SER A 78 3.06 -4.61 10.21
CA SER A 78 3.18 -3.27 9.64
C SER A 78 4.46 -3.06 8.81
N GLU A 79 4.36 -2.07 7.93
CA GLU A 79 5.43 -1.59 7.05
C GLU A 79 5.65 -0.09 7.24
N THR A 80 6.87 0.38 6.98
CA THR A 80 7.20 1.80 7.10
C THR A 80 6.81 2.60 5.83
N PRO A 81 6.70 3.94 5.92
CA PRO A 81 6.61 4.80 4.74
C PRO A 81 7.79 4.62 3.75
N PHE A 82 8.97 4.21 4.23
CA PHE A 82 10.10 3.90 3.36
C PHE A 82 9.79 2.75 2.41
N TYR A 83 9.09 1.72 2.87
CA TYR A 83 8.68 0.59 2.04
C TYR A 83 7.75 1.03 0.89
N VAL A 84 6.82 1.95 1.16
CA VAL A 84 5.98 2.59 0.13
C VAL A 84 6.84 3.38 -0.85
N GLY A 85 7.82 4.13 -0.34
CA GLY A 85 8.78 4.87 -1.16
C GLY A 85 9.60 3.96 -2.10
N ARG A 86 10.01 2.78 -1.63
CA ARG A 86 10.67 1.76 -2.45
C ARG A 86 9.78 1.27 -3.58
N ALA A 87 8.49 1.03 -3.30
CA ALA A 87 7.52 0.63 -4.31
C ALA A 87 7.37 1.71 -5.40
N VAL A 88 7.23 2.98 -5.00
CA VAL A 88 7.14 4.12 -5.94
C VAL A 88 8.42 4.26 -6.76
N ALA A 89 9.59 4.14 -6.13
CA ALA A 89 10.87 4.21 -6.83
C ALA A 89 11.02 3.07 -7.86
N ALA A 90 10.59 1.85 -7.52
CA ALA A 90 10.63 0.71 -8.43
C ALA A 90 9.68 0.91 -9.63
N LEU A 91 8.45 1.37 -9.40
CA LEU A 91 7.50 1.69 -10.46
C LEU A 91 8.03 2.80 -11.38
N ALA A 92 8.64 3.85 -10.81
CA ALA A 92 9.21 4.95 -11.60
C ALA A 92 10.38 4.52 -12.48
N ALA A 93 11.09 3.45 -12.09
CA ALA A 93 12.20 2.88 -12.86
C ALA A 93 11.78 1.74 -13.80
N ASP A 94 10.52 1.28 -13.74
CA ASP A 94 10.05 0.15 -14.54
C ASP A 94 9.87 0.56 -16.02
N PRO A 95 10.65 0.00 -16.97
CA PRO A 95 10.49 0.29 -18.39
C PRO A 95 9.12 -0.13 -18.95
N ASN A 96 8.43 -1.03 -18.26
CA ASN A 96 7.11 -1.56 -18.62
C ASN A 96 5.98 -0.97 -17.77
N ILE A 97 6.19 0.17 -17.10
CA ILE A 97 5.20 0.79 -16.19
C ILE A 97 3.83 1.06 -16.86
N LEU A 98 3.80 1.27 -18.18
CA LEU A 98 2.54 1.44 -18.92
C LEU A 98 1.64 0.20 -18.89
N GLU A 99 2.19 -1.01 -18.73
CA GLU A 99 1.42 -2.24 -18.55
C GLU A 99 0.69 -2.29 -17.20
N LYS A 100 1.14 -1.46 -16.25
CA LYS A 100 0.56 -1.32 -14.93
C LYS A 100 -0.39 -0.12 -14.83
N SER A 101 -0.42 0.76 -15.83
CA SER A 101 -1.27 1.95 -15.87
C SER A 101 -2.75 1.58 -15.72
N GLY A 102 -3.46 2.34 -14.89
CA GLY A 102 -4.88 2.19 -14.57
C GLY A 102 -5.18 1.18 -13.45
N LYS A 103 -4.14 0.59 -12.84
CA LYS A 103 -4.30 -0.41 -11.77
C LYS A 103 -4.16 0.20 -10.37
N ALA A 104 -4.79 -0.46 -9.40
CA ALA A 104 -4.41 -0.38 -8.01
C ALA A 104 -3.36 -1.47 -7.72
N LEU A 105 -2.27 -1.09 -7.08
CA LEU A 105 -1.12 -1.95 -6.81
C LEU A 105 -0.80 -1.88 -5.33
N SER A 106 -0.45 -3.01 -4.74
CA SER A 106 -0.09 -3.07 -3.32
C SER A 106 1.42 -3.15 -3.12
N THR A 107 1.92 -2.53 -2.05
CA THR A 107 3.35 -2.59 -1.69
C THR A 107 3.85 -4.02 -1.54
N TRP A 108 3.05 -4.91 -0.96
CA TRP A 108 3.41 -6.33 -0.85
C TRP A 108 3.54 -7.03 -2.20
N GLY A 109 2.60 -6.80 -3.14
CA GLY A 109 2.70 -7.38 -4.48
C GLY A 109 3.92 -6.84 -5.24
N LEU A 110 4.15 -5.53 -5.16
CA LEU A 110 5.29 -4.88 -5.81
C LEU A 110 6.63 -5.29 -5.18
N SER A 111 6.65 -5.60 -3.89
CA SER A 111 7.86 -6.08 -3.22
C SER A 111 8.30 -7.45 -3.73
N GLU A 112 7.34 -8.34 -4.03
CA GLU A 112 7.63 -9.64 -4.63
C GLU A 112 8.07 -9.49 -6.09
N GLU A 113 7.44 -8.58 -6.84
CA GLU A 113 7.77 -8.33 -8.24
C GLU A 113 9.17 -7.70 -8.41
N TYR A 114 9.51 -6.70 -7.59
CA TYR A 114 10.74 -5.92 -7.73
C TYR A 114 11.84 -6.26 -6.72
N GLY A 115 11.58 -7.16 -5.77
CA GLY A 115 12.58 -7.68 -4.84
C GLY A 115 13.13 -6.67 -3.83
N PHE A 116 12.31 -5.72 -3.35
CA PHE A 116 12.73 -4.77 -2.31
C PHE A 116 12.25 -5.18 -0.91
N THR A 117 12.97 -4.70 0.10
CA THR A 117 12.68 -4.88 1.53
C THR A 117 12.45 -3.54 2.22
N ASP A 118 11.86 -3.60 3.41
CA ASP A 118 11.72 -2.48 4.34
C ASP A 118 13.07 -2.17 5.04
N MET A 119 13.12 -1.09 5.83
CA MET A 119 14.30 -0.59 6.54
C MET A 119 14.96 -1.63 7.45
N ASP A 120 14.18 -2.53 8.01
CA ASP A 120 14.62 -3.60 8.91
C ASP A 120 14.91 -4.93 8.19
N GLY A 121 14.93 -4.91 6.85
CA GLY A 121 15.15 -6.08 6.01
C GLY A 121 13.95 -7.01 5.86
N ARG A 122 12.80 -6.72 6.51
CA ARG A 122 11.58 -7.50 6.31
C ARG A 122 10.94 -7.20 4.95
N GLN A 123 10.06 -8.11 4.54
CA GLN A 123 9.19 -7.93 3.38
C GLN A 123 7.73 -8.19 3.83
N PRO A 124 7.10 -7.22 4.52
CA PRO A 124 5.72 -7.40 5.01
C PRO A 124 4.76 -7.70 3.86
N HIS A 125 3.94 -8.74 4.03
CA HIS A 125 2.92 -9.11 3.04
C HIS A 125 1.53 -9.03 3.65
N TRP A 126 0.97 -7.82 3.65
CA TRP A 126 -0.33 -7.55 4.27
C TRP A 126 -1.47 -8.40 3.69
N GLY A 127 -1.53 -8.62 2.38
CA GLY A 127 -2.58 -9.46 1.77
C GLY A 127 -2.63 -10.90 2.33
N ARG A 128 -1.48 -11.59 2.39
CA ARG A 128 -1.35 -12.93 2.99
C ARG A 128 -1.61 -12.92 4.49
N TYR A 129 -1.08 -11.92 5.20
CA TYR A 129 -1.29 -11.77 6.62
C TYR A 129 -2.79 -11.62 6.92
N TYR A 130 -3.46 -10.65 6.30
CA TYR A 130 -4.88 -10.40 6.50
C TYR A 130 -5.74 -11.63 6.19
N ALA A 131 -5.46 -12.34 5.10
CA ALA A 131 -6.18 -13.58 4.75
C ALA A 131 -6.10 -14.68 5.84
N GLN A 132 -4.99 -14.75 6.60
CA GLN A 132 -4.88 -15.70 7.72
C GLN A 132 -5.77 -15.35 8.92
N PHE A 133 -6.13 -14.07 9.09
CA PHE A 133 -6.87 -13.57 10.25
C PHE A 133 -8.31 -13.15 9.93
N SER A 134 -8.66 -12.91 8.67
CA SER A 134 -10.00 -12.47 8.24
C SER A 134 -11.00 -13.60 8.07
N GLY A 135 -10.59 -14.86 8.22
CA GLY A 135 -11.48 -16.02 8.21
C GLY A 135 -12.23 -16.24 6.89
N GLN A 136 -11.74 -15.66 5.79
CA GLN A 136 -12.21 -15.88 4.42
C GLN A 136 -11.26 -16.77 3.65
#